data_AF-A0A067M3V5-F1
#
_entry.id   AF-A0A067M3V5-F1
#
_cell.length_a   1.000
_cell.length_b   1.000
_cell.length_c   1.000
_cell.angle_alpha   90.00
_cell.angle_beta   90.00
_cell.angle_gamma   90.00
#
_symmetry.space_group_name_H-M   'P 1'
#
loop_
_entity.id
_entity.type
_entity.pdbx_description
1 polymer ?
#
loop_
_entity_poly.entity_id
_entity_poly.type
_entity_poly.pdbx_seq_one_letter_code
_entity_poly.pdbx_strand_id
1 'polypeptide(L)'
;MTAATARSRLVALPKELIFQIIGKLDLAALLRLSAACKSLYHLVSSSALIQYQIELERAGYVNGPASGPLTIVQRRALLRDYRRSGTGYPGQGAKTSILTLAL
;
A
#
# COMPACT_ATOMS: atom_id res chain seq x y z
N MET A 1 41.41 4.29 9.38
CA MET A 1 40.51 4.41 8.21
C MET A 1 39.70 3.13 8.07
N THR A 2 38.46 3.09 8.56
CA THR A 2 37.48 2.04 8.22
C THR A 2 36.11 2.69 8.16
N ALA A 3 35.70 3.14 6.97
CA ALA A 3 34.32 3.50 6.71
C ALA A 3 33.49 2.20 6.85
N ALA A 4 32.86 2.02 8.00
CA ALA A 4 31.89 0.95 8.19
C ALA A 4 30.80 1.17 7.15
N THR A 5 30.81 0.37 6.09
CA THR A 5 29.71 0.28 5.14
C THR A 5 28.47 0.03 5.98
N ALA A 6 27.56 1.01 6.05
CA ALA A 6 26.24 0.82 6.62
C ALA A 6 25.50 -0.16 5.71
N ARG A 7 25.85 -1.45 5.78
CA ARG A 7 25.14 -2.54 5.13
C ARG A 7 23.70 -2.39 5.55
N SER A 8 22.80 -2.23 4.59
CA SER A 8 21.38 -1.94 4.79
C SER A 8 20.77 -2.98 5.72
N ARG A 9 20.75 -2.69 7.04
CA ARG A 9 20.33 -3.61 8.11
C ARG A 9 18.85 -4.00 7.99
N LEU A 10 18.07 -3.24 7.24
CA LEU A 10 16.66 -3.51 6.98
C LEU A 10 16.42 -4.85 6.29
N VAL A 11 17.24 -5.23 5.29
CA VAL A 11 17.05 -6.49 4.54
C VAL A 11 17.53 -7.71 5.34
N ALA A 12 18.29 -7.49 6.42
CA ALA A 12 18.73 -8.54 7.33
C ALA A 12 17.67 -8.93 8.37
N LEU A 13 16.56 -8.17 8.47
CA LEU A 13 15.46 -8.49 9.37
C LEU A 13 14.57 -9.62 8.79
N PRO A 14 13.88 -10.40 9.64
CA PRO A 14 12.79 -11.26 9.22
C PRO A 14 11.71 -10.47 8.46
N LYS A 15 11.17 -11.08 7.41
CA LYS A 15 10.20 -10.46 6.50
C LYS A 15 8.96 -9.93 7.25
N GLU A 16 8.54 -10.60 8.31
CA GLU A 16 7.39 -10.22 9.14
C GLU A 16 7.61 -8.84 9.77
N LEU A 17 8.81 -8.60 10.31
CA LEU A 17 9.17 -7.31 10.91
C LEU A 17 9.30 -6.22 9.86
N ILE A 18 9.87 -6.56 8.71
CA ILE A 18 9.96 -5.62 7.57
C ILE A 18 8.55 -5.19 7.15
N PHE A 19 7.61 -6.11 7.01
CA PHE A 19 6.23 -5.78 6.66
C PHE A 19 5.52 -4.93 7.73
N GLN A 20 5.77 -5.16 9.01
CA GLN A 20 5.22 -4.31 10.08
C GLN A 20 5.77 -2.88 10.04
N ILE A 21 7.05 -2.71 9.71
CA ILE A 21 7.66 -1.38 9.55
C ILE A 21 7.09 -0.69 8.32
N ILE A 22 7.12 -1.37 7.18
CA ILE A 22 6.68 -0.82 5.90
C ILE A 22 5.18 -0.52 5.92
N GLY A 23 4.36 -1.35 6.57
CA GLY A 23 2.92 -1.13 6.70
C GLY A 23 2.51 0.08 7.56
N LYS A 24 3.46 0.74 8.23
CA LYS A 24 3.23 2.00 8.97
C LYS A 24 3.65 3.23 8.18
N LEU A 25 4.26 3.06 7.01
CA LEU A 25 4.72 4.16 6.17
C LEU A 25 3.57 4.73 5.33
N ASP A 26 3.66 6.03 5.05
CA ASP A 26 2.78 6.72 4.12
C ASP A 26 3.18 6.44 2.66
N LEU A 27 2.30 6.74 1.70
CA LEU A 27 2.60 6.56 0.27
C LEU A 27 3.92 7.20 -0.15
N ALA A 28 4.23 8.41 0.34
CA ALA A 28 5.45 9.11 -0.04
C ALA A 28 6.71 8.39 0.47
N ALA A 29 6.71 7.86 1.69
CA ALA A 29 7.83 7.05 2.19
C ALA A 29 7.90 5.69 1.51
N LEU A 30 6.78 5.04 1.21
CA LEU A 30 6.74 3.77 0.47
C LEU A 30 7.35 3.89 -0.93
N LEU A 31 6.99 4.93 -1.67
CA LEU A 31 7.55 5.19 -3.00
C LEU A 31 9.06 5.45 -2.91
N ARG A 32 9.51 6.31 -1.99
CA ARG A 32 10.95 6.55 -1.76
C ARG A 32 11.70 5.27 -1.37
N LEU A 33 11.12 4.44 -0.50
CA LEU A 33 11.69 3.16 -0.08
C LEU A 33 11.85 2.21 -1.27
N SER A 34 10.83 2.10 -2.11
CA SER A 34 10.88 1.25 -3.31
C SER A 34 11.88 1.74 -4.36
N ALA A 35 12.12 3.05 -4.43
CA ALA A 35 13.13 3.64 -5.31
C ALA A 35 14.57 3.44 -4.81
N ALA A 36 14.75 3.12 -3.52
CA ALA A 36 16.08 3.02 -2.91
C ALA A 36 16.86 1.78 -3.36
N CYS A 37 16.21 0.61 -3.50
CA CYS A 37 16.86 -0.58 -4.05
C CYS A 37 15.86 -1.64 -4.55
N LYS A 38 16.34 -2.54 -5.43
CA LYS A 38 15.54 -3.63 -6.02
C LYS A 38 14.93 -4.56 -4.97
N SER A 39 15.64 -4.87 -3.88
CA SER A 39 15.12 -5.75 -2.82
C SER A 39 13.92 -5.15 -2.10
N LEU A 40 13.98 -3.84 -1.80
CA LEU A 40 12.87 -3.11 -1.18
C LEU A 40 11.71 -2.92 -2.16
N TYR A 41 12.00 -2.66 -3.43
CA TYR A 41 11.00 -2.68 -4.49
C TYR A 41 10.26 -4.01 -4.53
N HIS A 42 10.99 -5.14 -4.53
CA HIS A 42 10.40 -6.47 -4.54
C HIS A 42 9.49 -6.69 -3.32
N LEU A 43 9.93 -6.35 -2.11
CA LEU A 43 9.12 -6.44 -0.89
C LEU A 43 7.81 -5.64 -0.97
N VAL A 44 7.89 -4.39 -1.45
CA VAL A 44 6.72 -3.54 -1.65
C VAL A 44 5.79 -4.11 -2.71
N SER A 45 6.33 -4.67 -3.80
CA SER A 45 5.57 -5.26 -4.91
C SER A 45 4.91 -6.59 -4.58
N SER A 46 5.53 -7.41 -3.72
CA SER A 46 5.06 -8.76 -3.38
C SER A 46 3.91 -8.78 -2.38
N SER A 47 3.73 -7.70 -1.61
CA SER A 47 2.68 -7.62 -0.59
C SER A 47 1.39 -7.06 -1.16
N ALA A 48 0.34 -7.89 -1.21
CA ALA A 48 -0.98 -7.44 -1.64
C ALA A 48 -1.54 -6.31 -0.77
N LEU A 49 -1.22 -6.30 0.53
CA LEU A 49 -1.65 -5.27 1.49
C LEU A 49 -0.98 -3.93 1.22
N ILE A 50 0.35 -3.91 1.07
CA ILE A 50 1.09 -2.67 0.80
C ILE A 50 0.64 -2.09 -0.56
N GLN A 51 0.52 -2.96 -1.56
CA GLN A 51 0.05 -2.54 -2.86
C GLN A 51 -1.39 -2.00 -2.84
N TYR A 52 -2.28 -2.63 -2.07
CA TYR A 52 -3.64 -2.14 -1.88
C TYR A 52 -3.65 -0.76 -1.21
N GLN A 53 -2.84 -0.55 -0.18
CA GLN A 53 -2.71 0.75 0.48
C GLN A 53 -2.21 1.83 -0.48
N ILE A 54 -1.19 1.51 -1.30
CA ILE A 54 -0.68 2.42 -2.33
C ILE A 54 -1.77 2.77 -3.35
N GLU A 55 -2.52 1.77 -3.83
CA GLU A 55 -3.59 1.98 -4.81
C GLU A 55 -4.74 2.82 -4.22
N LEU A 56 -5.09 2.61 -2.94
CA LEU A 56 -6.08 3.40 -2.20
C LEU A 56 -5.66 4.86 -2.08
N GLU A 57 -4.49 5.12 -1.50
CA GLU A 57 -4.00 6.48 -1.25
C GLU A 57 -3.82 7.24 -2.56
N ARG A 58 -3.29 6.59 -3.60
CA ARG A 58 -3.14 7.20 -4.94
C ARG A 58 -4.49 7.59 -5.57
N ALA A 59 -5.52 6.81 -5.30
CA ALA A 59 -6.88 7.09 -5.77
C ALA A 59 -7.65 8.05 -4.85
N GLY A 60 -7.07 8.48 -3.72
CA GLY A 60 -7.71 9.36 -2.75
C GLY A 60 -8.75 8.68 -1.87
N TYR A 61 -8.78 7.34 -1.84
CA TYR A 61 -9.70 6.57 -1.01
C TYR A 61 -9.10 6.23 0.35
N VAL A 62 -9.97 6.04 1.34
CA VAL A 62 -9.58 5.55 2.68
C VAL A 62 -10.01 4.10 2.81
N ASN A 63 -9.17 3.28 3.44
CA ASN A 63 -9.55 1.91 3.75
C ASN A 63 -10.73 1.90 4.71
N GLY A 64 -11.85 1.31 4.27
CA GLY A 64 -13.02 1.11 5.11
C GLY A 64 -12.77 0.09 6.24
N PRO A 65 -13.74 -0.08 7.15
CA PRO A 65 -13.63 -0.99 8.28
C PRO A 65 -13.09 -2.38 7.90
N ALA A 66 -12.19 -2.91 8.73
CA ALA A 66 -11.63 -4.25 8.54
C ALA A 66 -12.68 -5.37 8.71
N SER A 67 -13.84 -5.05 9.30
CA SER A 67 -14.92 -5.99 9.62
C SER A 67 -15.73 -6.50 8.41
N GLY A 68 -15.39 -6.10 7.19
CA GLY A 68 -16.08 -6.59 5.99
C GLY A 68 -15.65 -8.00 5.59
N PRO A 69 -16.51 -8.78 4.89
CA PRO A 69 -16.20 -10.16 4.47
C PRO A 69 -15.11 -10.27 3.39
N LEU A 70 -14.69 -9.13 2.83
CA LEU A 70 -13.75 -9.08 1.70
C LEU A 70 -12.30 -9.08 2.17
N THR A 71 -11.54 -10.04 1.64
CA THR A 71 -10.08 -10.12 1.77
C THR A 71 -9.40 -8.92 1.09
N ILE A 72 -8.16 -8.61 1.51
CA ILE A 72 -7.35 -7.54 0.90
C ILE A 72 -7.19 -7.72 -0.62
N VAL A 73 -7.06 -8.97 -1.09
CA VAL A 73 -6.93 -9.26 -2.52
C VAL A 73 -8.22 -8.91 -3.26
N GLN A 74 -9.38 -9.28 -2.71
CA GLN A 74 -10.69 -8.93 -3.28
C GLN A 74 -10.92 -7.41 -3.27
N ARG A 75 -10.60 -6.73 -2.16
CA ARG A 75 -10.70 -5.26 -2.07
C ARG A 75 -9.83 -4.57 -3.12
N ARG A 76 -8.62 -5.08 -3.36
CA ARG A 76 -7.73 -4.56 -4.40
C ARG A 76 -8.26 -4.82 -5.81
N ALA A 77 -8.83 -5.99 -6.08
CA ALA A 77 -9.46 -6.30 -7.36
C ALA A 77 -10.63 -5.34 -7.63
N LEU A 78 -11.52 -5.16 -6.66
CA LEU A 78 -12.64 -4.21 -6.75
C LEU A 78 -12.16 -2.79 -7.04
N LEU A 79 -11.17 -2.28 -6.32
CA LEU A 79 -10.60 -0.96 -6.56
C LEU A 79 -10.11 -0.79 -8.02
N ARG A 80 -9.51 -1.82 -8.58
CA ARG A 80 -9.03 -1.80 -9.98
C ARG A 80 -10.18 -1.82 -10.98
N ASP A 81 -11.22 -2.60 -10.70
CA ASP A 81 -12.40 -2.69 -11.55
C ASP A 81 -13.16 -1.37 -11.55
N TYR A 82 -13.37 -0.75 -10.38
CA TYR A 82 -13.96 0.59 -10.26
C TYR A 82 -13.15 1.66 -11.02
N ARG A 83 -11.82 1.59 -10.96
CA ARG A 83 -10.97 2.54 -11.71
C ARG A 83 -11.08 2.35 -13.22
N ARG A 84 -11.34 1.12 -13.68
CA ARG A 84 -11.47 0.78 -15.11
C ARG A 84 -12.85 1.12 -15.66
N SER A 85 -13.90 0.99 -14.86
CA SER A 85 -15.28 1.29 -15.28
C SER A 85 -15.52 2.79 -15.49
N GLY A 86 -14.58 3.67 -15.12
CA GLY A 86 -14.71 5.12 -15.31
C GLY A 86 -15.82 5.77 -14.47
N THR A 87 -16.51 4.99 -13.64
CA THR A 87 -17.50 5.45 -12.67
C THR A 87 -16.76 6.04 -11.47
N GLY A 88 -16.18 7.23 -11.62
CA GLY A 88 -15.45 7.86 -10.52
C GLY A 88 -15.34 9.37 -10.65
N TYR A 89 -16.07 10.10 -9.80
CA TYR A 89 -15.58 11.20 -8.94
C TYR A 89 -16.77 11.72 -8.10
N PRO A 90 -16.67 11.78 -6.77
CA PRO A 90 -17.00 13.00 -6.06
C PRO A 90 -15.69 13.75 -5.90
N GLY A 91 -15.64 14.94 -6.50
CA GLY A 91 -14.58 15.89 -6.27
C GLY A 91 -14.41 16.12 -4.77
N GLN A 92 -13.15 16.10 -4.34
CA GLN A 92 -12.60 16.90 -3.24
C GLN A 92 -13.61 17.37 -2.18
N GLY A 93 -13.83 16.54 -1.15
CA GLY A 93 -14.58 17.00 0.03
C GLY A 93 -14.95 15.93 1.06
N ALA A 94 -15.19 14.69 0.64
CA ALA A 94 -15.61 13.63 1.56
C ALA A 94 -14.77 12.37 1.35
N LYS A 95 -14.05 11.96 2.40
CA LYS A 95 -13.26 10.72 2.45
C LYS A 95 -14.21 9.52 2.39
N THR A 96 -14.66 9.13 1.20
CA THR A 96 -15.63 8.04 1.05
C THR A 96 -14.91 6.70 1.11
N SER A 97 -15.35 5.85 2.03
CA SER A 97 -14.91 4.47 2.15
C SER A 97 -15.40 3.66 0.94
N ILE A 98 -14.54 2.85 0.34
CA ILE A 98 -14.89 1.95 -0.78
C ILE A 98 -16.08 1.02 -0.45
N LEU A 99 -16.31 0.75 0.83
CA LEU A 99 -17.42 -0.11 1.28
C LEU A 99 -18.78 0.59 1.29
N THR A 100 -18.84 1.91 1.14
CA THR A 100 -20.11 2.66 1.12
C THR A 100 -20.79 2.66 -0.27
N LEU A 101 -20.10 2.17 -1.31
CA LEU A 101 -20.61 2.12 -2.69
C LEU A 101 -20.99 0.70 -3.17
N ALA A 102 -20.90 -0.29 -2.27
CA ALA A 102 -21.24 -1.69 -2.54
C ALA A 102 -22.53 -2.15 -1.84
N LEU A 103 -23.30 -1.20 -1.28
CA LEU A 103 -24.67 -1.36 -0.76
C LEU A 103 -25.54 -0.30 -1.44
#